data_AF-G9KUC7-F1
#
_entry.id   AF-G9KUC7-F1
#
_cell.length_a   1.000
_cell.length_b   1.000
_cell.length_c   1.000
_cell.angle_alpha   90.00
_cell.angle_beta   90.00
_cell.angle_gamma   90.00
#
_symmetry.space_group_name_H-M   'P 1'
#
loop_
_entity.id
_entity.type
_entity.pdbx_description
1 polymer ?
#
loop_
_entity_poly.entity_id
_entity_poly.type
_entity_poly.pdbx_seq_one_letter_code
_entity_poly.pdbx_strand_id
1 'polypeptide(L)'
;MLWKEQGVTVLAVSAVYDVFVFHRLKMKQILPAIYKRKNLSLFLSISLLTFWGTSLLGARLYWMGNKPPSFSNSDNPAADSDSLLARTLTFFYLPTKNLWLLLCPDTLSFDWSMDAVPLLKTVFD
;
A
#
# COMPACT_ATOMS: atom_id res chain seq x y z
N MET A 1 -1.09 -10.56 -12.47
CA MET A 1 -1.00 -10.01 -11.10
C MET A 1 0.07 -8.92 -10.90
N LEU A 2 1.04 -8.75 -11.80
CA LEU A 2 2.18 -7.83 -11.61
C LEU A 2 1.87 -6.32 -11.61
N TRP A 3 0.68 -5.84 -11.96
CA TRP A 3 0.52 -4.43 -12.37
C TRP A 3 -0.27 -3.56 -11.37
N LYS A 4 -0.95 -4.18 -10.39
CA LYS A 4 -1.86 -3.43 -9.50
C LYS A 4 -1.12 -2.67 -8.41
N GLU A 5 -0.37 -3.38 -7.56
CA GLU A 5 0.35 -2.78 -6.43
C GLU A 5 1.70 -2.21 -6.85
N GLN A 6 2.39 -2.90 -7.76
CA GLN A 6 3.66 -2.43 -8.32
C GLN A 6 3.48 -1.12 -9.11
N GLY A 7 2.37 -0.95 -9.83
CA GLY A 7 2.08 0.29 -10.56
C GLY A 7 1.97 1.52 -9.66
N VAL A 8 1.30 1.39 -8.51
CA VAL A 8 1.15 2.50 -7.54
C VAL A 8 2.46 2.75 -6.80
N THR A 9 3.15 1.69 -6.37
CA THR A 9 4.43 1.82 -5.65
C THR A 9 5.52 2.44 -6.51
N VAL A 10 5.59 2.13 -7.82
CA VAL A 10 6.55 2.75 -8.74
C VAL A 10 6.37 4.27 -8.84
N LEU A 11 5.13 4.79 -8.81
CA LEU A 11 4.88 6.23 -8.81
C LEU A 11 5.42 6.90 -7.54
N ALA A 12 5.18 6.28 -6.37
CA ALA A 12 5.70 6.76 -5.11
C ALA A 12 7.24 6.73 -5.06
N VAL A 13 7.85 5.63 -5.52
CA VAL A 13 9.31 5.49 -5.61
C VAL A 13 9.90 6.52 -6.57
N SER A 14 9.26 6.75 -7.71
CA SER A 14 9.69 7.75 -8.70
C SER A 14 9.67 9.17 -8.11
N ALA A 15 8.63 9.52 -7.35
CA ALA A 15 8.55 10.81 -6.67
C ALA A 15 9.67 11.00 -5.63
N VAL A 16 9.94 9.96 -4.82
CA VAL A 16 11.05 9.98 -3.85
C VAL A 16 12.39 10.10 -4.56
N TYR A 17 12.63 9.31 -5.60
CA TYR A 17 13.85 9.34 -6.39
C TYR A 17 14.08 10.73 -7.01
N ASP A 18 13.06 11.32 -7.61
CA ASP A 18 13.17 12.62 -8.24
C ASP A 18 13.51 13.74 -7.24
N VAL A 19 12.93 13.71 -6.03
CA VAL A 19 13.20 14.70 -4.98
C VAL A 19 14.61 14.56 -4.39
N PHE A 20 15.00 13.35 -3.99
CA PHE A 20 16.22 13.14 -3.22
C PHE A 20 17.46 12.86 -4.06
N VAL A 21 17.31 12.18 -5.20
CA VAL A 21 18.43 11.76 -6.04
C VAL A 21 18.67 12.73 -7.18
N PHE A 22 17.63 13.03 -7.97
CA PHE A 22 17.76 13.91 -9.13
C PHE A 22 17.90 15.38 -8.70
N HIS A 23 16.98 15.89 -7.88
CA HIS A 23 17.01 17.27 -7.40
C HIS A 23 17.86 17.50 -6.15
N ARG A 24 18.40 16.43 -5.53
CA ARG A 24 19.31 16.47 -4.37
C ARG A 24 18.79 17.29 -3.19
N LEU A 25 17.47 17.32 -2.98
CA LEU A 25 16.88 18.08 -1.88
C LEU A 25 17.02 17.31 -0.57
N LYS A 26 17.43 18.02 0.49
CA LYS A 26 17.35 17.49 1.87
C LYS A 26 15.94 17.72 2.42
N MET A 27 15.51 16.90 3.39
CA MET A 27 14.19 17.00 4.04
C MET A 27 13.80 18.43 4.42
N LYS A 28 14.73 19.19 5.03
CA LYS A 28 14.52 20.58 5.48
C LYS A 28 14.29 21.58 4.33
N GLN A 29 14.70 21.22 3.11
CA GLN A 29 14.66 22.09 1.93
C GLN A 29 13.44 21.85 1.03
N ILE A 30 12.69 20.77 1.26
CA ILE A 30 11.53 20.39 0.43
C ILE A 30 10.43 21.47 0.50
N LEU A 31 9.95 21.77 1.71
CA LEU A 31 8.93 22.79 1.96
C LEU A 31 9.27 24.17 1.35
N PRO A 32 10.46 24.76 1.61
CA PRO A 32 10.80 26.04 1.02
C PRO A 32 11.05 25.96 -0.50
N ALA A 33 11.51 24.84 -1.04
CA ALA A 33 11.67 24.67 -2.49
C ALA A 33 10.33 24.67 -3.24
N ILE A 34 9.31 24.00 -2.66
CA ILE A 34 7.95 23.97 -3.18
C ILE A 34 7.32 25.37 -3.06
N TYR A 35 7.39 25.99 -1.88
CA TYR A 35 6.75 27.29 -1.64
C TYR A 35 7.35 28.42 -2.47
N LYS A 36 8.69 28.49 -2.57
CA LYS A 36 9.37 29.56 -3.32
C LYS A 36 9.35 29.34 -4.84
N ARG A 37 8.76 28.23 -5.34
CA ARG A 37 8.75 27.81 -6.76
C ARG A 37 10.11 27.99 -7.46
N LYS A 38 11.20 27.80 -6.72
CA LYS A 38 12.55 28.07 -7.25
C LYS A 38 12.99 27.03 -8.28
N ASN A 39 12.35 25.86 -8.28
CA ASN A 39 12.72 24.74 -9.13
C ASN A 39 11.56 24.34 -10.04
N LEU A 40 11.52 24.95 -11.24
CA LEU A 40 10.48 24.68 -12.24
C LEU A 40 10.48 23.21 -12.69
N SER A 41 11.67 22.60 -12.82
CA SER A 41 11.82 21.19 -13.20
C SER A 41 11.15 20.25 -12.19
N LEU A 42 11.42 20.46 -10.90
CA LEU A 42 10.78 19.70 -9.83
C LEU A 42 9.26 19.91 -9.81
N PHE A 43 8.82 21.16 -9.99
CA PHE A 43 7.39 21.47 -10.03
C PHE A 43 6.69 20.75 -11.20
N LEU A 44 7.29 20.78 -12.39
CA LEU A 44 6.79 20.07 -13.57
C LEU A 44 6.76 18.56 -13.36
N SER A 45 7.83 17.99 -12.80
CA SER A 45 7.93 16.55 -12.53
C SER A 45 6.86 16.08 -11.54
N ILE A 46 6.71 16.77 -10.40
CA ILE A 46 5.65 16.47 -9.43
C ILE A 46 4.26 16.68 -10.05
N SER A 47 4.07 17.73 -10.85
CA SER A 47 2.80 17.97 -11.55
C SER A 47 2.47 16.84 -12.53
N LEU A 48 3.46 16.32 -13.26
CA LEU A 48 3.28 15.20 -14.19
C LEU A 48 2.99 13.90 -13.45
N LEU A 49 3.74 13.61 -12.37
CA LEU A 49 3.53 12.41 -11.54
C LEU A 49 2.14 12.41 -10.90
N THR A 50 1.70 13.55 -10.38
CA THR A 50 0.36 13.71 -9.80
C THR A 50 -0.73 13.60 -10.86
N PHE A 51 -0.57 14.26 -12.01
CA PHE A 51 -1.50 14.16 -13.13
C PHE A 51 -1.67 12.72 -13.63
N TRP A 52 -0.56 12.04 -13.95
CA TRP A 52 -0.62 10.66 -14.42
C TRP A 52 -1.09 9.69 -13.35
N GLY A 53 -0.66 9.85 -12.10
CA GLY A 53 -1.10 9.01 -10.99
C GLY A 53 -2.61 9.11 -10.75
N THR A 54 -3.15 10.34 -10.72
CA THR A 54 -4.60 10.55 -10.57
C THR A 54 -5.39 10.08 -11.78
N SER A 55 -4.89 10.29 -13.01
CA SER A 55 -5.55 9.83 -14.24
C SER A 55 -5.62 8.30 -14.29
N LEU A 56 -4.52 7.60 -14.02
CA LEU A 56 -4.47 6.14 -13.98
C LEU A 56 -5.35 5.57 -12.88
N LEU A 57 -5.34 6.18 -11.69
CA LEU A 57 -6.21 5.77 -10.59
C LEU A 57 -7.68 5.98 -10.94
N GLY A 58 -8.03 7.11 -11.55
CA GLY A 58 -9.38 7.42 -12.02
C GLY A 58 -9.86 6.43 -13.08
N ALA A 59 -9.03 6.14 -14.09
CA ALA A 59 -9.31 5.14 -15.11
C ALA A 59 -9.53 3.74 -14.49
N ARG A 60 -8.72 3.37 -13.49
CA ARG A 60 -8.87 2.11 -12.76
C ARG A 60 -10.19 2.04 -12.00
N LEU A 61 -10.56 3.10 -11.26
CA LEU A 61 -11.81 3.15 -10.51
C LEU A 61 -13.02 3.08 -11.44
N TYR A 62 -12.97 3.81 -12.56
CA TYR A 62 -13.99 3.76 -13.60
C TYR A 62 -14.14 2.36 -14.18
N TRP A 63 -13.03 1.71 -14.54
CA TRP A 63 -13.03 0.34 -15.07
C TRP A 63 -13.57 -0.68 -14.05
N MET A 64 -13.34 -0.45 -12.75
CA MET A 64 -13.89 -1.27 -11.66
C MET A 64 -15.37 -0.97 -11.36
N GLY A 65 -16.03 -0.11 -12.15
CA GLY A 65 -17.45 0.20 -12.02
C GLY A 65 -17.77 1.16 -10.86
N ASN A 66 -16.78 1.89 -10.34
CA ASN A 66 -16.92 2.87 -9.25
C ASN A 66 -17.63 2.32 -7.99
N LYS A 67 -17.57 1.01 -7.76
CA LYS A 67 -18.11 0.36 -6.56
C LYS A 67 -16.97 -0.26 -5.78
N PRO A 68 -17.00 -0.22 -4.44
CA PRO A 68 -16.06 -0.99 -3.66
C PRO A 68 -16.25 -2.49 -3.97
N PRO A 69 -15.17 -3.30 -3.99
CA PRO A 69 -15.31 -4.74 -4.06
C PRO A 69 -16.09 -5.24 -2.83
N SER A 70 -16.99 -6.19 -3.04
CA SER A 70 -17.64 -6.94 -1.96
C SER A 70 -16.78 -8.14 -1.60
N PHE A 71 -16.46 -8.29 -0.32
CA PHE A 71 -15.77 -9.46 0.21
C PHE A 71 -16.72 -10.25 1.09
N SER A 72 -16.61 -11.58 1.02
CA SER A 72 -17.22 -12.48 1.98
C SER A 72 -16.33 -12.63 3.21
N ASN A 73 -16.90 -13.05 4.34
CA ASN A 73 -16.14 -13.35 5.55
C ASN A 73 -15.01 -14.37 5.27
N SER A 74 -15.29 -15.35 4.41
CA SER A 74 -14.32 -16.38 3.98
C SER A 74 -13.15 -15.85 3.16
N ASP A 75 -13.22 -14.63 2.60
CA ASP A 75 -12.10 -14.03 1.85
C ASP A 75 -11.08 -13.37 2.78
N ASN A 76 -11.55 -12.82 3.91
CA ASN A 76 -10.74 -12.09 4.88
C ASN A 76 -11.46 -11.99 6.25
N PRO A 77 -11.40 -13.05 7.07
CA PRO A 77 -12.12 -13.09 8.34
C PRO A 77 -11.57 -12.06 9.34
N ALA A 78 -10.29 -11.68 9.20
CA ALA A 78 -9.68 -10.62 10.00
C ALA A 78 -10.32 -9.27 9.72
N ALA A 79 -10.43 -8.85 8.46
CA ALA A 79 -11.01 -7.56 8.10
C ALA A 79 -12.51 -7.47 8.37
N ASP A 80 -13.23 -8.60 8.25
CA ASP A 80 -14.67 -8.71 8.47
C ASP A 80 -15.06 -8.91 9.95
N SER A 81 -14.09 -9.00 10.87
CA SER A 81 -14.38 -9.17 12.30
C SER A 81 -14.94 -7.89 12.94
N ASP A 82 -16.02 -8.02 13.71
CA ASP A 82 -16.61 -6.92 14.51
C ASP A 82 -15.67 -6.43 15.63
N SER A 83 -14.74 -7.27 16.08
CA SER A 83 -13.81 -6.93 17.15
C SER A 83 -12.61 -6.16 16.62
N LEU A 84 -12.49 -4.89 17.02
CA LEU A 84 -11.29 -4.09 16.75
C LEU A 84 -10.01 -4.74 17.29
N LEU A 85 -10.10 -5.41 18.44
CA LEU A 85 -8.97 -6.12 19.03
C LEU A 85 -8.55 -7.31 18.16
N ALA A 86 -9.51 -8.08 17.65
CA ALA A 86 -9.18 -9.23 16.82
C ALA A 86 -8.56 -8.81 15.48
N ARG A 87 -9.10 -7.73 14.90
CA ARG A 87 -8.54 -7.06 13.72
C ARG A 87 -7.09 -6.66 13.96
N THR A 88 -6.83 -5.85 14.98
CA THR A 88 -5.50 -5.30 15.21
C THR A 88 -4.47 -6.39 15.49
N LEU A 89 -4.78 -7.34 16.39
CA LEU A 89 -3.88 -8.45 16.70
C LEU A 89 -3.54 -9.25 15.45
N THR A 90 -4.55 -9.66 14.68
CA THR A 90 -4.33 -10.46 13.47
C THR A 90 -3.54 -9.68 12.40
N PHE A 91 -3.82 -8.39 12.22
CA PHE A 91 -3.04 -7.54 11.29
C PHE A 91 -1.58 -7.35 11.71
N PHE A 92 -1.27 -7.31 13.01
CA PHE A 92 0.12 -7.27 13.49
C PHE A 92 0.82 -8.64 13.43
N TYR A 93 0.07 -9.73 13.55
CA TYR A 93 0.59 -11.09 13.40
C TYR A 93 0.98 -11.41 11.96
N LEU A 94 0.22 -10.91 10.97
CA LEU A 94 0.43 -11.20 9.55
C LEU A 94 1.87 -10.91 9.06
N PRO A 95 2.49 -9.73 9.31
CA PRO A 95 3.88 -9.48 8.95
C PRO A 95 4.85 -10.52 9.54
N THR A 96 4.64 -10.92 10.79
CA THR A 96 5.47 -11.92 11.48
C THR A 96 5.32 -13.31 10.85
N LYS A 97 4.09 -13.75 10.55
CA LYS A 97 3.86 -15.03 9.85
C LYS A 97 4.41 -15.00 8.42
N ASN A 98 4.29 -13.89 7.70
CA ASN A 98 4.89 -13.74 6.37
C ASN A 98 6.43 -13.77 6.43
N LEU A 99 7.04 -13.12 7.43
CA LEU A 99 8.48 -13.19 7.64
C LEU A 99 8.93 -14.62 7.97
N TRP A 100 8.16 -15.34 8.79
CA TRP A 100 8.43 -16.75 9.08
C TRP A 100 8.35 -17.61 7.82
N LEU A 101 7.33 -17.43 6.98
CA LEU A 101 7.19 -18.17 5.72
C LEU A 101 8.39 -17.97 4.76
N LEU A 102 9.05 -16.81 4.80
CA LEU A 102 10.29 -16.59 4.03
C LEU A 102 11.47 -17.41 4.54
N LEU A 103 11.52 -17.69 5.86
CA LEU A 103 12.58 -18.48 6.49
C LEU A 103 12.28 -19.98 6.47
N CYS A 104 11.02 -20.34 6.69
CA CYS A 104 10.52 -21.71 6.77
C CYS A 104 9.14 -21.78 6.11
N PRO A 105 9.08 -22.16 4.82
CA PRO A 105 7.81 -22.32 4.11
C PRO A 105 7.12 -23.60 4.57
N ASP A 106 6.33 -23.50 5.64
CA ASP A 106 5.61 -24.62 6.26
C ASP A 106 4.15 -24.73 5.82
N THR A 107 3.57 -23.65 5.31
CA THR A 107 2.15 -23.54 4.94
C THR A 107 2.05 -23.26 3.43
N LEU A 108 1.32 -24.09 2.68
CA LEU A 108 1.23 -24.02 1.21
C LEU A 108 0.12 -23.08 0.70
N SER A 109 -0.89 -22.77 1.52
CA SER A 109 -1.92 -21.77 1.23
C SER A 109 -1.74 -20.57 2.17
N PHE A 110 -1.37 -19.43 1.61
CA PHE A 110 -1.10 -18.18 2.34
C PHE A 110 -1.98 -17.03 1.84
N ASP A 111 -3.11 -17.35 1.21
CA ASP A 111 -4.19 -16.40 1.05
C ASP A 111 -4.97 -16.28 2.37
N TRP A 112 -5.65 -15.17 2.58
CA TRP A 112 -6.32 -14.89 3.86
C TRP A 112 -7.66 -15.63 3.96
N SER A 113 -7.90 -16.56 3.04
CA SER A 113 -9.17 -17.21 2.84
C SER A 113 -9.28 -18.48 3.67
N MET A 114 -10.52 -18.93 3.90
CA MET A 114 -10.82 -20.28 4.38
C MET A 114 -10.04 -20.68 5.66
N ASP A 115 -9.85 -19.74 6.59
CA ASP A 115 -9.14 -19.92 7.85
C ASP A 115 -7.65 -20.32 7.72
N ALA A 116 -7.01 -20.03 6.58
CA ALA A 116 -5.57 -20.28 6.38
C ALA A 116 -4.67 -19.49 7.37
N VAL A 117 -5.16 -18.37 7.89
CA VAL A 117 -4.55 -17.62 8.99
C VAL A 117 -5.54 -17.58 10.16
N PRO A 118 -5.15 -18.01 11.37
CA PRO A 118 -6.05 -17.98 12.52
C PRO A 118 -6.40 -16.54 12.92
N LEU A 119 -7.67 -16.31 13.27
CA LEU A 119 -8.13 -15.06 13.82
C LEU A 119 -7.76 -14.98 15.31
N LEU A 120 -6.85 -14.08 15.66
CA LEU A 120 -6.45 -13.84 17.05
C LEU A 120 -7.52 -13.02 17.74
N LYS A 121 -8.21 -13.58 18.73
CA LYS A 121 -9.29 -12.94 19.49
C LYS A 121 -8.83 -12.43 20.85
N THR A 122 -7.71 -12.95 21.36
CA THR A 122 -7.11 -12.53 22.63
C THR A 122 -5.60 -12.34 22.50
N VAL A 123 -4.98 -11.68 23.47
CA VAL A 123 -3.51 -11.48 23.51
C VAL A 123 -2.75 -12.79 23.80
N PHE A 124 -3.46 -13.82 24.27
CA PHE A 124 -2.89 -15.13 24.59
C PHE A 124 -3.08 -16.15 23.46
N ASP A 125 -3.72 -15.75 22.36
CA ASP A 125 -3.81 -16.55 21.14
C ASP A 125 -2.48 -16.54 20.36
#